data_AF-A0A512ULZ4-F1
#
_entry.id   AF-A0A512ULZ4-F1
#
_cell.length_a   1.000
_cell.length_b   1.000
_cell.length_c   1.000
_cell.angle_alpha   90.00
_cell.angle_beta   90.00
_cell.angle_gamma   90.00
#
_symmetry.space_group_name_H-M   'P 1'
#
loop_
_entity.id
_entity.type
_entity.pdbx_description
1 polymer ?
#
loop_
_entity_poly.entity_id
_entity_poly.type
_entity_poly.pdbx_seq_one_letter_code
_entity_poly.pdbx_strand_id
1 'polypeptide(L)'
;MKIFPIATLLAVATAMATGPVDGQVTPVDTIDQTSEAVSNANLVDNEPSQAIEDFQKSAGEWQNQLSRCFTDDKLDVTCYRDVKGRYNTSPLVVPKTGSEEVTSEMNKLEYGVLVALESAEEEAIRICSQYNDQWNQCFPFTFVAYEFALRDVVRMTKNILDNFVEHKNAPKKYFRSFVPKLKHEYAIYAALASVDTDKWKNEPGFDQSEKLWEAVTEHIDDLQAFWRNKGI
;
A
#
# COMPACT_ATOMS: atom_id res chain seq x y z
N MET A 1 25.82 22.68 6.06
CA MET A 1 25.82 23.91 5.22
C MET A 1 25.33 23.52 3.83
N LYS A 2 24.11 23.95 3.46
CA LYS A 2 23.63 24.30 2.10
C LYS A 2 22.11 24.37 2.15
N ILE A 3 21.64 25.62 2.18
CA ILE A 3 20.26 26.04 1.97
C ILE A 3 20.02 26.04 0.46
N PHE A 4 18.88 25.55 -0.01
CA PHE A 4 18.40 25.81 -1.37
C PHE A 4 17.02 26.49 -1.30
N PRO A 5 16.84 27.64 -1.98
CA PRO A 5 15.58 28.38 -1.99
C PRO A 5 14.78 28.17 -3.30
N ILE A 6 13.45 28.34 -3.18
CA ILE A 6 12.48 28.93 -4.13
C ILE A 6 12.40 28.34 -5.56
N ALA A 7 11.21 27.86 -5.97
CA ALA A 7 10.40 28.51 -7.01
C ALA A 7 9.17 27.69 -7.44
N THR A 8 8.02 28.34 -7.34
CA THR A 8 6.75 28.04 -7.99
C THR A 8 6.83 28.37 -9.49
N LEU A 9 6.23 27.57 -10.40
CA LEU A 9 5.15 27.97 -11.34
C LEU A 9 5.03 27.13 -12.63
N LEU A 10 3.75 26.90 -12.96
CA LEU A 10 3.07 26.94 -14.26
C LEU A 10 3.16 25.77 -15.26
N ALA A 11 1.94 25.32 -15.56
CA ALA A 11 1.44 24.42 -16.58
C ALA A 11 2.04 24.58 -17.99
N VAL A 12 2.09 23.45 -18.70
CA VAL A 12 1.96 23.41 -20.16
C VAL A 12 0.96 22.31 -20.52
N ALA A 13 -0.15 22.74 -21.12
CA ALA A 13 -1.05 21.88 -21.87
C ALA A 13 -0.58 21.85 -23.33
N THR A 14 -0.57 20.69 -23.96
CA THR A 14 -0.72 20.58 -25.42
C THR A 14 -1.38 19.26 -25.79
N ALA A 15 -2.62 19.38 -26.26
CA ALA A 15 -3.31 18.36 -27.00
C ALA A 15 -2.64 18.17 -28.38
N MET A 16 -2.55 16.91 -28.81
CA MET A 16 -2.10 16.52 -30.15
C MET A 16 -3.28 16.51 -31.12
N ALA A 17 -3.07 17.02 -32.34
CA ALA A 17 -3.85 16.63 -33.51
C ALA A 17 -3.09 16.92 -34.82
N THR A 18 -2.64 15.83 -35.45
CA THR A 18 -2.70 15.50 -36.90
C THR A 18 -2.10 16.44 -37.97
N GLY A 19 -1.23 15.88 -38.84
CA GLY A 19 -0.64 16.48 -40.06
C GLY A 19 -1.64 16.67 -41.23
N PRO A 20 -1.23 16.67 -42.54
CA PRO A 20 0.02 16.18 -43.14
C PRO A 20 0.72 17.13 -44.15
N VAL A 21 1.73 16.56 -44.81
CA VAL A 21 2.81 17.08 -45.67
C VAL A 21 2.37 17.39 -47.11
N ASP A 22 3.02 18.36 -47.77
CA ASP A 22 3.14 18.41 -49.24
C ASP A 22 4.50 18.99 -49.67
N GLY A 23 5.12 18.36 -50.67
CA GLY A 23 6.42 18.76 -51.22
C GLY A 23 6.89 17.88 -52.38
N GLN A 24 6.52 18.27 -53.60
CA GLN A 24 7.02 17.75 -54.88
C GLN A 24 8.47 18.16 -55.16
N VAL A 25 9.27 17.26 -55.76
CA VAL A 25 10.15 17.54 -56.93
C VAL A 25 10.43 16.21 -57.71
N THR A 26 10.39 16.26 -59.04
CA THR A 26 10.86 15.26 -60.04
C THR A 26 11.82 15.95 -61.05
N PRO A 27 12.46 15.32 -62.07
CA PRO A 27 12.56 13.89 -62.49
C PRO A 27 13.99 13.43 -62.98
N VAL A 28 14.05 12.24 -63.61
CA VAL A 28 15.00 11.72 -64.65
C VAL A 28 16.11 10.78 -64.11
N ASP A 29 16.43 9.56 -64.61
CA ASP A 29 16.06 8.74 -65.77
C ASP A 29 16.24 7.22 -65.47
N THR A 30 15.51 6.42 -66.26
CA THR A 30 15.47 4.97 -66.55
C THR A 30 16.73 4.09 -66.35
N ILE A 31 16.55 2.83 -65.87
CA ILE A 31 16.91 1.55 -66.53
C ILE A 31 16.27 0.36 -65.77
N ASP A 32 15.75 -0.55 -66.58
CA ASP A 32 15.00 -1.78 -66.34
C ASP A 32 15.91 -2.97 -65.92
N GLN A 33 15.46 -3.85 -65.01
CA GLN A 33 15.69 -5.31 -65.05
C GLN A 33 15.05 -6.06 -63.87
N THR A 34 14.15 -6.98 -64.26
CA THR A 34 13.56 -8.11 -63.54
C THR A 34 14.50 -8.93 -62.65
N SER A 35 14.02 -9.37 -61.48
CA SER A 35 14.15 -10.77 -61.03
C SER A 35 13.29 -11.02 -59.80
N GLU A 36 12.42 -12.02 -59.89
CA GLU A 36 11.70 -12.65 -58.79
C GLU A 36 12.68 -13.21 -57.74
N ALA A 37 12.28 -13.11 -56.46
CA ALA A 37 12.59 -14.09 -55.44
C ALA A 37 11.53 -13.99 -54.33
N VAL A 38 10.47 -14.78 -54.49
CA VAL A 38 9.62 -15.19 -53.38
C VAL A 38 10.48 -16.02 -52.44
N SER A 39 10.61 -15.59 -51.20
CA SER A 39 10.89 -16.51 -50.09
C SER A 39 10.20 -16.01 -48.84
N ASN A 40 9.18 -16.78 -48.48
CA ASN A 40 8.41 -16.69 -47.24
C ASN A 40 9.34 -16.68 -46.03
N ALA A 41 9.44 -15.54 -45.36
CA ALA A 41 9.85 -15.45 -43.97
C ALA A 41 8.60 -15.19 -43.12
N ASN A 42 7.77 -16.22 -42.94
CA ASN A 42 6.88 -16.28 -41.78
C ASN A 42 7.68 -16.88 -40.63
N LEU A 43 8.51 -16.05 -40.00
CA LEU A 43 9.10 -16.34 -38.70
C LEU A 43 8.52 -15.32 -37.71
N VAL A 44 7.53 -15.82 -36.98
CA VAL A 44 6.92 -15.35 -35.73
C VAL A 44 7.70 -14.22 -35.03
N ASP A 45 7.25 -12.97 -35.21
CA ASP A 45 7.67 -11.77 -34.46
C ASP A 45 6.69 -11.42 -33.30
N ASN A 46 5.81 -12.34 -32.90
CA ASN A 46 4.67 -12.03 -32.02
C ASN A 46 4.89 -12.24 -30.50
N GLU A 47 6.04 -12.75 -30.06
CA GLU A 47 6.26 -13.07 -28.63
C GLU A 47 6.51 -11.86 -27.71
N PRO A 48 7.31 -10.85 -28.10
CA PRO A 48 7.58 -9.68 -27.25
C PRO A 48 6.33 -8.84 -26.97
N SER A 49 5.46 -8.70 -27.96
CA SER A 49 4.26 -7.86 -27.88
C SER A 49 3.21 -8.45 -26.92
N GLN A 50 3.00 -9.77 -26.96
CA GLN A 50 2.01 -10.42 -26.07
C GLN A 50 2.41 -10.32 -24.60
N ALA A 51 3.70 -10.49 -24.28
CA ALA A 51 4.20 -10.38 -22.91
C ALA A 51 4.02 -8.96 -22.36
N ILE A 52 4.28 -7.93 -23.16
CA ILE A 52 4.04 -6.53 -22.78
C ILE A 52 2.55 -6.28 -22.57
N GLU A 53 1.69 -6.76 -23.47
CA GLU A 53 0.23 -6.60 -23.35
C GLU A 53 -0.32 -7.24 -22.06
N ASP A 54 0.12 -8.45 -21.72
CA ASP A 54 -0.30 -9.14 -20.51
C ASP A 54 0.19 -8.40 -19.24
N PHE A 55 1.43 -7.88 -19.27
CA PHE A 55 1.99 -7.09 -18.18
C PHE A 55 1.25 -5.75 -18.02
N GLN A 56 0.95 -5.09 -19.13
CA GLN A 56 0.18 -3.84 -19.18
C GLN A 56 -1.24 -4.05 -18.65
N LYS A 57 -1.88 -5.17 -18.99
CA LYS A 57 -3.17 -5.54 -18.42
C LYS A 57 -3.08 -5.71 -16.91
N SER A 58 -2.07 -6.41 -16.41
CA SER A 58 -1.85 -6.60 -14.97
C SER A 58 -1.59 -5.28 -14.24
N ALA A 59 -0.78 -4.39 -14.83
CA ALA A 59 -0.55 -3.04 -14.32
C ALA A 59 -1.85 -2.21 -14.30
N GLY A 60 -2.65 -2.28 -15.36
CA GLY A 60 -3.96 -1.64 -15.45
C GLY A 60 -4.96 -2.18 -14.42
N GLU A 61 -4.92 -3.48 -14.11
CA GLU A 61 -5.74 -4.08 -13.06
C GLU A 61 -5.37 -3.53 -11.67
N TRP A 62 -4.08 -3.36 -11.38
CA TRP A 62 -3.63 -2.71 -10.14
C TRP A 62 -4.09 -1.26 -10.03
N GLN A 63 -3.90 -0.48 -11.11
CA GLN A 63 -4.36 0.90 -11.16
C GLN A 63 -5.88 1.01 -10.99
N ASN A 64 -6.64 0.10 -11.60
CA ASN A 64 -8.10 0.04 -11.45
C ASN A 64 -8.55 -0.37 -10.04
N GLN A 65 -7.82 -1.27 -9.38
CA GLN A 65 -8.12 -1.61 -7.99
C GLN A 65 -7.87 -0.42 -7.06
N LEU A 66 -6.77 0.31 -7.27
CA LEU A 66 -6.44 1.49 -6.49
C LEU A 66 -7.43 2.63 -6.74
N SER A 67 -7.81 2.89 -8.00
CA SER A 67 -8.75 3.97 -8.35
C SER A 67 -10.13 3.78 -7.72
N ARG A 68 -10.57 2.52 -7.53
CA ARG A 68 -11.83 2.20 -6.82
C ARG A 68 -11.80 2.56 -5.34
N CYS A 69 -10.63 2.78 -4.75
CA CYS A 69 -10.52 3.27 -3.38
C CYS A 69 -10.75 4.78 -3.28
N PHE A 70 -10.85 5.50 -4.40
CA PHE A 70 -11.23 6.90 -4.42
C PHE A 70 -12.73 7.03 -4.70
N THR A 71 -13.48 7.61 -3.76
CA THR A 71 -14.89 7.97 -3.93
C THR A 71 -15.05 9.47 -3.72
N ASP A 72 -15.62 10.19 -4.68
CA ASP A 72 -15.75 11.66 -4.66
C ASP A 72 -14.41 12.36 -4.36
N ASP A 73 -13.34 11.91 -5.01
CA ASP A 73 -11.95 12.38 -4.85
C ASP A 73 -11.37 12.21 -3.43
N LYS A 74 -12.01 11.39 -2.59
CA LYS A 74 -11.52 11.04 -1.25
C LYS A 74 -11.06 9.60 -1.20
N LEU A 75 -9.90 9.38 -0.61
CA LEU A 75 -9.35 8.05 -0.38
C LEU A 75 -10.10 7.34 0.76
N ASP A 76 -10.67 6.19 0.48
CA ASP A 76 -11.05 5.20 1.48
C ASP A 76 -9.78 4.48 1.97
N VAL A 77 -9.34 4.84 3.17
CA VAL A 77 -8.12 4.30 3.81
C VAL A 77 -8.22 2.79 4.02
N THR A 78 -9.41 2.26 4.29
CA THR A 78 -9.60 0.81 4.47
C THR A 78 -9.46 0.09 3.13
N CYS A 79 -10.08 0.60 2.07
CA CYS A 79 -9.90 0.06 0.72
C CYS A 79 -8.43 0.09 0.29
N TYR A 80 -7.76 1.23 0.47
CA TYR A 80 -6.35 1.37 0.11
C TYR A 80 -5.46 0.37 0.84
N ARG A 81 -5.66 0.21 2.16
CA ARG A 81 -4.94 -0.78 2.96
C ARG A 81 -5.09 -2.19 2.40
N ASP A 82 -6.29 -2.57 2.00
CA ASP A 82 -6.54 -3.91 1.46
C ASP A 82 -5.84 -4.09 0.10
N VAL A 83 -5.85 -3.07 -0.77
CA VAL A 83 -5.10 -3.06 -2.04
C VAL A 83 -3.59 -3.16 -1.79
N LYS A 84 -3.04 -2.34 -0.90
CA LYS A 84 -1.61 -2.34 -0.53
C LYS A 84 -1.19 -3.68 0.06
N GLY A 85 -2.02 -4.28 0.92
CA GLY A 85 -1.80 -5.60 1.49
C GLY A 85 -1.71 -6.70 0.42
N ARG A 86 -2.60 -6.66 -0.58
CA ARG A 86 -2.52 -7.56 -1.74
C ARG A 86 -1.23 -7.33 -2.54
N TYR A 87 -0.86 -6.08 -2.78
CA TYR A 87 0.36 -5.75 -3.53
C TYR A 87 1.63 -6.24 -2.82
N ASN A 88 1.71 -6.08 -1.50
CA ASN A 88 2.85 -6.58 -0.71
C ASN A 88 2.95 -8.12 -0.75
N THR A 89 1.82 -8.82 -0.92
CA THR A 89 1.78 -10.29 -0.97
C THR A 89 2.03 -10.83 -2.39
N SER A 90 1.61 -10.10 -3.40
CA SER A 90 1.72 -10.50 -4.82
C SER A 90 2.03 -9.27 -5.66
N PRO A 91 3.27 -8.76 -5.58
CA PRO A 91 3.64 -7.55 -6.30
C PRO A 91 3.62 -7.77 -7.81
N LEU A 92 3.42 -6.69 -8.54
CA LEU A 92 3.68 -6.68 -9.98
C LEU A 92 5.21 -6.75 -10.17
N VAL A 93 5.72 -7.85 -10.73
CA VAL A 93 7.16 -8.08 -10.88
C VAL A 93 7.51 -8.23 -12.34
N VAL A 94 8.44 -7.41 -12.83
CA VAL A 94 8.95 -7.53 -14.20
C VAL A 94 9.67 -8.87 -14.37
N PRO A 95 9.29 -9.70 -15.38
CA PRO A 95 9.98 -10.95 -15.67
C PRO A 95 11.47 -10.71 -15.96
N LYS A 96 12.35 -11.56 -15.41
CA LYS A 96 13.81 -11.47 -15.65
C LYS A 96 14.24 -11.95 -17.05
N THR A 97 13.29 -12.28 -17.90
CA THR A 97 13.50 -12.88 -19.23
C THR A 97 12.84 -11.98 -20.27
N GLY A 98 13.64 -11.50 -21.23
CA GLY A 98 13.16 -10.61 -22.28
C GLY A 98 14.32 -9.82 -22.91
N SER A 99 14.04 -9.13 -24.01
CA SER A 99 14.99 -8.14 -24.54
C SER A 99 15.05 -6.92 -23.59
N GLU A 100 16.12 -6.13 -23.70
CA GLU A 100 16.30 -4.92 -22.89
C GLU A 100 15.15 -3.91 -23.13
N GLU A 101 14.68 -3.81 -24.36
CA GLU A 101 13.57 -2.93 -24.74
C GLU A 101 12.24 -3.36 -24.10
N VAL A 102 11.90 -4.64 -24.14
CA VAL A 102 10.70 -5.19 -23.49
C VAL A 102 10.75 -4.98 -21.98
N THR A 103 11.90 -5.25 -21.38
CA THR A 103 12.12 -5.09 -19.94
C THR A 103 11.99 -3.62 -19.54
N SER A 104 12.51 -2.69 -20.35
CA SER A 104 12.39 -1.25 -20.14
C SER A 104 10.93 -0.77 -20.15
N GLU A 105 10.12 -1.22 -21.10
CA GLU A 105 8.69 -0.89 -21.15
C GLU A 105 7.92 -1.44 -19.93
N MET A 106 8.18 -2.69 -19.54
CA MET A 106 7.56 -3.29 -18.35
C MET A 106 7.99 -2.56 -17.06
N ASN A 107 9.26 -2.15 -16.94
CA ASN A 107 9.73 -1.35 -15.81
C ASN A 107 8.98 0.00 -15.69
N LYS A 108 8.67 0.66 -16.81
CA LYS A 108 7.87 1.90 -16.81
C LYS A 108 6.45 1.64 -16.26
N LEU A 109 5.85 0.52 -16.64
CA LEU A 109 4.52 0.11 -16.16
C LEU A 109 4.53 -0.22 -14.67
N GLU A 110 5.51 -0.99 -14.19
CA GLU A 110 5.69 -1.28 -12.76
C GLU A 110 5.88 0.01 -11.96
N TYR A 111 6.78 0.89 -12.43
CA TYR A 111 7.05 2.18 -11.80
C TYR A 111 5.78 3.03 -11.71
N GLY A 112 4.96 3.05 -12.76
CA GLY A 112 3.67 3.77 -12.74
C GLY A 112 2.69 3.24 -11.67
N VAL A 113 2.68 1.94 -11.40
CA VAL A 113 1.87 1.35 -10.32
C VAL A 113 2.44 1.73 -8.95
N LEU A 114 3.76 1.66 -8.78
CA LEU A 114 4.44 2.02 -7.54
C LEU A 114 4.18 3.48 -7.16
N VAL A 115 4.36 4.42 -8.10
CA VAL A 115 4.10 5.85 -7.88
C VAL A 115 2.65 6.11 -7.48
N ALA A 116 1.69 5.41 -8.09
CA ALA A 116 0.28 5.55 -7.73
C ALA A 116 0.01 5.04 -6.29
N LEU A 117 0.60 3.90 -5.91
CA LEU A 117 0.51 3.38 -4.54
C LEU A 117 1.17 4.32 -3.52
N GLU A 118 2.33 4.88 -3.83
CA GLU A 118 3.02 5.86 -2.97
C GLU A 118 2.18 7.12 -2.77
N SER A 119 1.61 7.68 -3.85
CA SER A 119 0.73 8.85 -3.76
C SER A 119 -0.52 8.58 -2.90
N ALA A 120 -1.12 7.39 -3.03
CA ALA A 120 -2.23 7.00 -2.17
C ALA A 120 -1.78 6.78 -0.71
N GLU A 121 -0.55 6.31 -0.46
CA GLU A 121 0.02 6.19 0.87
C GLU A 121 0.17 7.55 1.55
N GLU A 122 0.71 8.54 0.84
CA GLU A 122 0.84 9.92 1.35
C GLU A 122 -0.52 10.52 1.71
N GLU A 123 -1.53 10.32 0.86
CA GLU A 123 -2.89 10.78 1.14
C GLU A 123 -3.52 10.05 2.33
N ALA A 124 -3.29 8.74 2.48
CA ALA A 124 -3.73 7.98 3.65
C ALA A 124 -3.08 8.53 4.94
N ILE A 125 -1.77 8.81 4.92
CA ILE A 125 -1.05 9.43 6.04
C ILE A 125 -1.65 10.80 6.38
N ARG A 126 -1.96 11.61 5.36
CA ARG A 126 -2.58 12.93 5.54
C ARG A 126 -3.97 12.84 6.18
N ILE A 127 -4.83 11.94 5.71
CA ILE A 127 -6.15 11.70 6.31
C ILE A 127 -5.98 11.25 7.77
N CYS A 128 -5.08 10.30 7.99
CA CYS A 128 -4.84 9.72 9.29
C CYS A 128 -4.16 10.64 10.31
N SER A 129 -3.52 11.72 9.87
CA SER A 129 -2.96 12.76 10.75
C SER A 129 -3.97 13.86 11.08
N GLN A 130 -5.08 13.97 10.34
CA GLN A 130 -6.05 15.05 10.47
C GLN A 130 -7.36 14.65 11.17
N TYR A 131 -7.77 13.37 11.16
CA TYR A 131 -9.09 12.93 11.64
C TYR A 131 -9.02 11.99 12.85
N ASN A 132 -9.84 12.27 13.88
CA ASN A 132 -9.79 11.63 15.20
C ASN A 132 -10.59 10.31 15.30
N ASP A 133 -11.37 9.97 14.28
CA ASP A 133 -12.45 8.98 14.41
C ASP A 133 -12.08 7.62 13.78
N GLN A 134 -11.05 7.59 12.94
CA GLN A 134 -10.61 6.41 12.19
C GLN A 134 -9.22 5.90 12.60
N TRP A 135 -8.77 6.24 13.81
CA TRP A 135 -7.42 5.87 14.30
C TRP A 135 -7.15 4.39 14.14
N ASN A 136 -8.15 3.54 14.41
CA ASN A 136 -8.08 2.09 14.24
C ASN A 136 -7.72 1.61 12.84
N GLN A 137 -8.01 2.40 11.82
CA GLN A 137 -7.73 2.08 10.41
C GLN A 137 -6.37 2.64 9.97
N CYS A 138 -5.81 3.56 10.75
CA CYS A 138 -4.67 4.37 10.40
C CYS A 138 -3.32 3.81 10.87
N PHE A 139 -3.33 2.83 11.77
CA PHE A 139 -2.10 2.25 12.33
C PHE A 139 -1.06 1.89 11.27
N PRO A 140 -1.38 1.28 10.12
CA PRO A 140 -0.36 0.86 9.14
C PRO A 140 0.40 2.02 8.48
N PHE A 141 -0.12 3.25 8.58
CA PHE A 141 0.36 4.40 7.81
C PHE A 141 1.00 5.46 8.68
N THR A 142 0.54 5.63 9.93
CA THR A 142 0.98 6.70 10.81
C THR A 142 1.48 6.17 12.15
N PHE A 143 2.75 6.46 12.42
CA PHE A 143 3.38 6.15 13.71
C PHE A 143 2.59 6.74 14.88
N VAL A 144 2.10 7.97 14.74
CA VAL A 144 1.30 8.62 15.78
C VAL A 144 0.04 7.80 16.08
N ALA A 145 -0.69 7.33 15.06
CA ALA A 145 -1.89 6.51 15.32
C ALA A 145 -1.57 5.17 15.96
N TYR A 146 -0.47 4.54 15.53
CA TYR A 146 0.05 3.34 16.16
C TYR A 146 0.34 3.56 17.65
N GLU A 147 1.07 4.63 17.99
CA GLU A 147 1.46 4.92 19.37
C GLU A 147 0.24 5.19 20.28
N PHE A 148 -0.72 6.00 19.83
CA PHE A 148 -1.93 6.27 20.62
C PHE A 148 -2.77 5.02 20.85
N ALA A 149 -2.91 4.18 19.83
CA ALA A 149 -3.64 2.93 19.99
C ALA A 149 -2.97 2.00 20.99
N LEU A 150 -1.63 1.92 20.98
CA LEU A 150 -0.91 1.21 22.03
C LEU A 150 -1.22 1.78 23.41
N ARG A 151 -1.17 3.10 23.59
CA ARG A 151 -1.52 3.74 24.87
C ARG A 151 -2.93 3.38 25.32
N ASP A 152 -3.88 3.36 24.39
CA ASP A 152 -5.28 3.02 24.69
C ASP A 152 -5.43 1.56 25.11
N VAL A 153 -4.81 0.63 24.37
CA VAL A 153 -4.82 -0.80 24.72
C VAL A 153 -4.13 -1.02 26.06
N VAL A 154 -2.95 -0.43 26.33
CA VAL A 154 -2.26 -0.53 27.63
C VAL A 154 -3.18 -0.05 28.75
N ARG A 155 -3.75 1.15 28.61
CA ARG A 155 -4.64 1.74 29.60
C ARG A 155 -5.85 0.85 29.85
N MET A 156 -6.46 0.32 28.79
CA MET A 156 -7.66 -0.46 28.91
C MET A 156 -7.41 -1.84 29.54
N THR A 157 -6.38 -2.53 29.08
CA THR A 157 -5.99 -3.84 29.60
C THR A 157 -5.54 -3.76 31.05
N LYS A 158 -4.76 -2.73 31.40
CA LYS A 158 -4.38 -2.44 32.79
C LYS A 158 -5.58 -2.23 33.70
N ASN A 159 -6.52 -1.37 33.30
CA ASN A 159 -7.73 -1.10 34.09
C ASN A 159 -8.53 -2.38 34.34
N ILE A 160 -8.56 -3.30 33.37
CA ILE A 160 -9.26 -4.59 33.52
C ILE A 160 -8.49 -5.51 34.48
N LEU A 161 -7.17 -5.61 34.33
CA LEU A 161 -6.32 -6.38 35.24
C LEU A 161 -6.44 -5.89 36.68
N ASP A 162 -6.37 -4.57 36.90
CA ASP A 162 -6.53 -3.96 38.22
C ASP A 162 -7.90 -4.33 38.82
N ASN A 163 -8.98 -4.25 38.02
CA ASN A 163 -10.31 -4.71 38.44
C ASN A 163 -10.33 -6.20 38.81
N PHE A 164 -9.62 -7.05 38.05
CA PHE A 164 -9.56 -8.49 38.30
C PHE A 164 -8.81 -8.81 39.60
N VAL A 165 -7.75 -8.07 39.90
CA VAL A 165 -6.98 -8.19 41.15
C VAL A 165 -7.83 -7.77 42.35
N GLU A 166 -8.48 -6.60 42.26
CA GLU A 166 -9.35 -6.07 43.33
C GLU A 166 -10.53 -6.99 43.61
N HIS A 167 -11.12 -7.56 42.55
CA HIS A 167 -12.32 -8.38 42.64
C HIS A 167 -12.04 -9.87 42.49
N LYS A 168 -10.85 -10.36 42.84
CA LYS A 168 -10.41 -11.75 42.57
C LYS A 168 -11.37 -12.86 43.02
N ASN A 169 -12.19 -12.61 44.04
CA ASN A 169 -13.17 -13.55 44.59
C ASN A 169 -14.59 -13.39 44.00
N ALA A 170 -14.80 -12.46 43.08
CA ALA A 170 -16.09 -12.24 42.43
C ALA A 170 -16.52 -13.48 41.63
N PRO A 171 -17.84 -13.71 41.50
CA PRO A 171 -18.34 -14.85 40.74
C PRO A 171 -18.04 -14.70 39.25
N LYS A 172 -17.90 -15.83 38.54
CA LYS A 172 -17.62 -15.88 37.09
C LYS A 172 -18.48 -14.92 36.23
N LYS A 173 -19.75 -14.75 36.59
CA LYS A 173 -20.69 -13.85 35.90
C LYS A 173 -20.27 -12.38 35.92
N TYR A 174 -19.55 -11.94 36.95
CA TYR A 174 -19.01 -10.58 37.05
C TYR A 174 -17.99 -10.34 35.94
N PHE A 175 -17.04 -11.26 35.78
CA PHE A 175 -15.99 -11.13 34.76
C PHE A 175 -16.50 -11.32 33.32
N ARG A 176 -17.61 -12.03 33.12
CA ARG A 176 -18.22 -12.19 31.79
C ARG A 176 -18.64 -10.87 31.15
N SER A 177 -18.94 -9.82 31.93
CA SER A 177 -19.30 -8.50 31.37
C SER A 177 -18.12 -7.82 30.66
N PHE A 178 -16.88 -8.20 30.98
CA PHE A 178 -15.68 -7.64 30.36
C PHE A 178 -15.32 -8.32 29.03
N VAL A 179 -15.94 -9.47 28.70
CA VAL A 179 -15.63 -10.24 27.48
C VAL A 179 -15.75 -9.42 26.20
N PRO A 180 -16.82 -8.63 25.94
CA PRO A 180 -16.91 -7.86 24.71
C PRO A 180 -15.79 -6.82 24.58
N LYS A 181 -15.46 -6.17 25.70
CA LYS A 181 -14.40 -5.17 25.77
C LYS A 181 -13.03 -5.77 25.49
N LEU A 182 -12.73 -6.91 26.11
CA LEU A 182 -11.48 -7.62 25.88
C LEU A 182 -11.36 -8.20 24.48
N LYS A 183 -12.46 -8.70 23.89
CA LYS A 183 -12.47 -9.09 22.47
C LYS A 183 -12.12 -7.92 21.55
N HIS A 184 -12.60 -6.73 21.87
CA HIS A 184 -12.26 -5.51 21.14
C HIS A 184 -10.77 -5.18 21.28
N GLU A 185 -10.23 -5.14 22.50
CA GLU A 185 -8.80 -4.88 22.72
C GLU A 185 -7.90 -5.94 22.04
N TYR A 186 -8.29 -7.22 22.06
CA TYR A 186 -7.56 -8.29 21.38
C TYR A 186 -7.55 -8.13 19.86
N ALA A 187 -8.65 -7.66 19.28
CA ALA A 187 -8.70 -7.38 17.85
C ALA A 187 -7.79 -6.22 17.47
N ILE A 188 -7.74 -5.15 18.30
CA ILE A 188 -6.83 -4.03 18.10
C ILE A 188 -5.37 -4.48 18.26
N TYR A 189 -5.06 -5.24 19.31
CA TYR A 189 -3.72 -5.80 19.52
C TYR A 189 -3.25 -6.64 18.32
N ALA A 190 -4.11 -7.52 17.80
CA ALA A 190 -3.78 -8.34 16.63
C ALA A 190 -3.54 -7.47 15.38
N ALA A 191 -4.30 -6.38 15.21
CA ALA A 191 -4.08 -5.44 14.11
C ALA A 191 -2.73 -4.70 14.27
N LEU A 192 -2.41 -4.22 15.48
CA LEU A 192 -1.13 -3.58 15.78
C LEU A 192 0.06 -4.53 15.55
N ALA A 193 -0.09 -5.82 15.89
CA ALA A 193 0.94 -6.85 15.66
C ALA A 193 1.31 -7.05 14.19
N SER A 194 0.41 -6.71 13.26
CA SER A 194 0.61 -6.87 11.82
C SER A 194 1.34 -5.70 11.16
N VAL A 195 1.59 -4.63 11.91
CA VAL A 195 2.22 -3.42 11.41
C VAL A 195 3.74 -3.58 11.37
N ASP A 196 4.34 -3.35 10.21
CA ASP A 196 5.78 -3.23 10.07
C ASP A 196 6.25 -1.89 10.63
N THR A 197 6.86 -1.93 11.81
CA THR A 197 7.36 -0.75 12.53
C THR A 197 8.80 -0.39 12.15
N ASP A 198 9.50 -1.21 11.36
CA ASP A 198 10.91 -0.96 11.02
C ASP A 198 11.10 0.36 10.26
N LYS A 199 10.11 0.72 9.45
CA LYS A 199 10.08 1.99 8.72
C LYS A 199 9.98 3.23 9.62
N TRP A 200 9.62 3.06 10.90
CA TRP A 200 9.44 4.15 11.87
C TRP A 200 10.54 4.21 12.94
N LYS A 201 11.61 3.42 12.82
CA LYS A 201 12.73 3.41 13.79
C LYS A 201 13.33 4.80 14.07
N ASN A 202 13.21 5.73 13.12
CA ASN A 202 13.71 7.10 13.26
C ASN A 202 12.63 8.10 13.70
N GLU A 203 11.39 7.67 13.92
CA GLU A 203 10.30 8.55 14.36
C GLU A 203 10.48 8.95 15.84
N PRO A 204 10.26 10.23 16.19
CA PRO A 204 10.26 10.65 17.58
C PRO A 204 9.24 9.87 18.41
N GLY A 205 9.69 9.21 19.47
CA GLY A 205 8.82 8.42 20.35
C GLY A 205 8.81 6.91 20.04
N PHE A 206 9.57 6.44 19.05
CA PHE A 206 9.67 5.01 18.73
C PHE A 206 10.01 4.14 19.96
N ASP A 207 11.05 4.51 20.72
CA ASP A 207 11.42 3.81 21.98
C ASP A 207 10.26 3.74 23.00
N GLN A 208 9.41 4.78 23.04
CA GLN A 208 8.23 4.79 23.91
C GLN A 208 7.16 3.83 23.39
N SER A 209 6.98 3.75 22.07
CA SER A 209 6.07 2.79 21.45
C SER A 209 6.52 1.35 21.66
N GLU A 210 7.83 1.06 21.65
CA GLU A 210 8.36 -0.28 21.97
C GLU A 210 8.03 -0.68 23.41
N LYS A 211 8.23 0.24 24.37
CA LYS A 211 7.85 0.00 25.78
C LYS A 211 6.35 -0.22 25.93
N LEU A 212 5.54 0.53 25.20
CA LEU A 212 4.08 0.34 25.21
C LEU A 212 3.71 -1.02 24.61
N TRP A 213 4.39 -1.45 23.53
CA TRP A 213 4.19 -2.76 22.92
C TRP A 213 4.50 -3.92 23.88
N GLU A 214 5.63 -3.83 24.58
CA GLU A 214 6.00 -4.78 25.64
C GLU A 214 4.91 -4.84 26.72
N ALA A 215 4.48 -3.68 27.23
CA ALA A 215 3.45 -3.60 28.27
C ALA A 215 2.08 -4.14 27.80
N VAL A 216 1.66 -3.86 26.56
CA VAL A 216 0.45 -4.46 26.00
C VAL A 216 0.59 -5.97 25.99
N THR A 217 1.68 -6.49 25.44
CA THR A 217 1.89 -7.94 25.30
C THR A 217 1.82 -8.64 26.67
N GLU A 218 2.50 -8.10 27.68
CA GLU A 218 2.44 -8.61 29.06
C GLU A 218 1.00 -8.59 29.60
N HIS A 219 0.28 -7.48 29.46
CA HIS A 219 -1.09 -7.39 29.95
C HIS A 219 -2.05 -8.37 29.23
N ILE A 220 -1.88 -8.56 27.91
CA ILE A 220 -2.67 -9.52 27.14
C ILE A 220 -2.44 -10.94 27.68
N ASP A 221 -1.19 -11.32 27.90
CA ASP A 221 -0.82 -12.64 28.41
C ASP A 221 -1.39 -12.88 29.81
N ASP A 222 -1.31 -11.89 30.70
CA ASP A 222 -1.89 -11.94 32.04
C ASP A 222 -3.41 -12.09 32.01
N LEU A 223 -4.10 -11.33 31.15
CA LEU A 223 -5.54 -11.42 30.97
C LEU A 223 -5.95 -12.81 30.46
N GLN A 224 -5.20 -13.36 29.50
CA GLN A 224 -5.42 -14.72 28.99
C GLN A 224 -5.18 -15.78 30.07
N ALA A 225 -4.13 -15.64 30.87
CA ALA A 225 -3.83 -16.54 31.98
C ALA A 225 -4.93 -16.51 33.05
N PHE A 226 -5.38 -15.32 33.44
CA PHE A 226 -6.47 -15.15 34.40
C PHE A 226 -7.74 -15.86 33.91
N TRP A 227 -8.08 -15.71 32.64
CA TRP A 227 -9.28 -16.33 32.09
C TRP A 227 -9.22 -17.85 32.02
N ARG A 228 -8.09 -18.41 31.60
CA ARG A 228 -7.84 -19.85 31.67
C ARG A 228 -8.06 -20.37 33.10
N ASN A 229 -7.53 -19.66 34.10
CA ASN A 229 -7.66 -20.03 35.51
C ASN A 229 -9.10 -19.91 36.06
N LYS A 230 -9.90 -18.95 35.58
CA LYS A 230 -11.33 -18.80 35.95
C LYS A 230 -12.26 -19.71 35.14
N GLY A 231 -11.73 -20.41 34.14
CA GLY A 231 -12.47 -21.27 33.22
C GLY A 231 -13.55 -20.51 32.45
N ILE A 232 -13.33 -19.21 32.15
CA ILE A 232 -14.26 -18.35 31.40
C ILE A 232 -14.12 -18.58 29.91
#